data_AF-A0A1Z9FC00-F1
#
_entry.id   AF-A0A1Z9FC00-F1
#
_cell.length_a   1.000
_cell.length_b   1.000
_cell.length_c   1.000
_cell.angle_alpha   90.00
_cell.angle_beta   90.00
_cell.angle_gamma   90.00
#
_symmetry.space_group_name_H-M   'P 1'
#
loop_
_entity.id
_entity.type
_entity.pdbx_description
1 polymer ?
#
loop_
_entity_poly.entity_id
_entity_poly.type
_entity_poly.pdbx_seq_one_letter_code
_entity_poly.pdbx_strand_id
1 'polypeptide(L)' 'MSANGISHLTYKRQRQEAKLKLAAEKRAATGKRATLKKGNMPTLYTPSNNDSGKLKQITTGTLKTGRPWN' A
#
# COMPACT_ATOMS: atom_id res chain seq x y z
N MET A 1 -12.33 13.37 -4.25
CA MET A 1 -11.04 12.67 -4.00
C MET A 1 -10.04 13.04 -5.11
N SER A 2 -9.28 14.14 -4.96
CA SER A 2 -8.15 14.51 -5.84
C SER A 2 -7.11 15.40 -5.14
N ALA A 3 -7.32 15.78 -3.87
CA ALA A 3 -6.53 16.82 -3.21
C ALA A 3 -5.02 16.51 -3.10
N ASN A 4 -4.64 15.24 -3.15
CA ASN A 4 -3.25 14.78 -3.07
C ASN A 4 -2.67 14.31 -4.42
N GLY A 5 -3.39 14.47 -5.54
CA GLY A 5 -2.91 14.12 -6.88
C GLY A 5 -2.69 12.62 -7.16
N ILE A 6 -2.83 11.74 -6.17
CA ILE A 6 -2.54 10.31 -6.28
C ILE A 6 -3.42 9.64 -7.35
N SER A 7 -4.67 10.08 -7.52
CA SER A 7 -5.57 9.52 -8.52
C SER A 7 -5.10 9.69 -9.96
N HIS A 8 -4.26 10.70 -10.24
CA HIS A 8 -3.75 11.05 -11.57
C HIS A 8 -2.48 10.28 -11.96
N LEU A 9 -1.89 9.52 -11.04
CA LEU A 9 -0.71 8.72 -11.34
C LEU A 9 -1.06 7.59 -12.32
N THR A 10 -0.26 7.47 -13.38
CA THR A 10 -0.45 6.57 -14.51
C THR A 10 -0.59 5.11 -14.07
N TYR A 11 0.31 4.64 -13.21
CA TYR A 11 0.37 3.23 -12.82
C TYR A 11 -0.21 2.98 -11.42
N LYS A 12 -0.96 1.88 -11.26
CA LYS A 12 -1.51 1.41 -9.99
C LYS A 12 -0.41 1.18 -8.95
N ARG A 13 0.78 0.76 -9.40
CA ARG A 13 1.96 0.66 -8.54
C ARG A 13 2.36 2.00 -7.92
N GLN A 14 2.45 3.06 -8.72
CA GLN A 14 2.79 4.41 -8.23
C GLN A 14 1.74 4.90 -7.21
N ARG A 15 0.45 4.63 -7.48
CA ARG A 15 -0.64 4.95 -6.55
C ARG A 15 -0.53 4.18 -5.24
N GLN A 16 -0.20 2.90 -5.30
CA GLN A 16 0.00 2.07 -4.11
C GLN A 16 1.15 2.61 -3.25
N GLU A 17 2.27 2.99 -3.87
CA GLU A 17 3.44 3.55 -3.17
C GLU A 17 3.15 4.92 -2.54
N ALA A 18 2.48 5.81 -3.27
CA ALA A 18 2.08 7.12 -2.74
C ALA A 18 1.13 6.99 -1.54
N LYS A 19 0.17 6.05 -1.61
CA LYS A 19 -0.73 5.75 -0.48
C LYS A 19 0.01 5.18 0.73
N LEU A 20 0.99 4.30 0.51
CA LEU A 20 1.83 3.77 1.60
C LEU A 20 2.64 4.87 2.28
N LYS A 21 3.21 5.80 1.51
CA LYS A 21 3.93 6.97 2.04
C LYS A 21 3.02 7.85 2.90
N LEU A 22 1.86 8.24 2.38
CA LEU A 22 0.89 9.06 3.11
C LEU A 22 0.40 8.36 4.39
N ALA A 23 0.18 7.04 4.33
CA ALA A 23 -0.19 6.26 5.51
C ALA A 23 0.92 6.21 6.57
N ALA A 24 2.19 6.17 6.16
CA ALA A 24 3.33 6.24 7.08
C ALA A 24 3.39 7.61 7.76
N GLU A 25 3.27 8.70 6.99
CA GLU A 25 3.25 10.08 7.49
C GLU A 25 2.12 10.30 8.50
N LYS A 26 0.89 9.89 8.15
CA LYS A 26 -0.27 9.99 9.06
C LYS A 26 -0.08 9.18 10.34
N ARG A 27 0.48 7.96 10.24
CA ARG A 27 0.73 7.14 11.43
C ARG A 27 1.80 7.77 12.33
N ALA A 28 2.87 8.30 11.76
CA ALA A 28 3.91 9.02 12.49
C ALA A 28 3.32 10.20 13.27
N ALA A 29 2.44 10.99 12.63
CA ALA A 29 1.77 12.11 13.27
C ALA A 29 0.85 11.69 14.44
N THR A 30 0.29 10.48 14.41
CA THR A 30 -0.59 9.95 15.46
C THR A 30 0.13 9.09 16.51
N GLY A 31 1.46 9.03 16.49
CA GLY A 31 2.25 8.18 17.41
C GLY A 31 2.11 6.67 17.17
N LYS A 32 1.54 6.27 16.02
CA LYS A 32 1.39 4.86 15.64
C LYS A 32 2.62 4.38 14.85
N ARG A 33 2.84 3.07 14.81
CA ARG A 33 3.93 2.47 14.01
C ARG A 33 3.87 2.93 12.54
N ALA A 34 4.87 3.72 12.14
CA ALA A 34 4.96 4.31 10.80
C ALA A 34 5.83 3.52 9.82
N THR A 35 6.59 2.52 10.29
CA THR A 35 7.44 1.68 9.43
C THR A 35 6.59 0.73 8.59
N LEU A 36 6.26 1.13 7.37
CA LEU A 36 5.47 0.35 6.41
C LEU A 36 6.39 -0.19 5.31
N LYS A 37 6.74 -1.48 5.37
CA LYS A 37 7.57 -2.15 4.36
C LYS A 37 6.70 -2.77 3.28
N LYS A 38 7.06 -2.57 2.00
CA LYS A 38 6.37 -3.17 0.84
C LYS A 38 6.29 -4.70 0.92
N GLY A 39 7.29 -5.33 1.55
CA GLY A 39 7.36 -6.78 1.81
C GLY A 39 6.31 -7.33 2.78
N ASN A 40 5.56 -6.47 3.49
CA ASN A 40 4.52 -6.90 4.43
C ASN A 40 3.11 -6.84 3.82
N MET A 41 2.99 -6.49 2.54
CA MET A 41 1.72 -6.49 1.82
C MET A 41 1.46 -7.88 1.23
N PRO A 42 0.22 -8.40 1.27
CA PRO A 42 -0.11 -9.68 0.61
C PRO A 42 0.15 -9.66 -0.89
N THR A 43 -0.11 -8.52 -1.54
CA THR A 43 0.05 -8.33 -2.98
C THR A 43 0.58 -6.94 -3.32
N LEU A 44 1.33 -6.87 -4.43
CA LEU A 44 1.77 -5.62 -5.04
C LEU A 44 1.38 -5.58 -6.52
N TYR A 45 1.05 -4.38 -7.00
CA TYR A 45 0.94 -4.16 -8.45
C TYR A 45 2.31 -4.25 -9.11
N THR A 46 2.31 -4.74 -10.35
CA THR A 46 3.45 -4.67 -11.26
C THR A 46 3.79 -3.21 -11.60
N PRO A 47 5.07 -2.87 -11.76
CA PRO A 47 5.49 -1.48 -12.01
C PRO A 47 5.12 -0.96 -13.40
N SER A 48 4.88 -1.84 -14.38
CA SER A 48 4.79 -1.50 -15.80
C SER A 48 3.37 -1.48 -16.38
N ASN A 49 2.33 -1.89 -15.62
CA ASN A 49 0.96 -1.86 -16.12
C ASN A 49 -0.08 -1.67 -15.00
N ASN A 50 -1.34 -1.51 -15.41
CA ASN A 50 -2.50 -1.37 -14.51
C ASN A 50 -3.28 -2.68 -14.35
N ASP A 51 -2.70 -3.80 -14.77
CA ASP A 51 -3.33 -5.11 -14.74
C ASP A 51 -3.47 -5.58 -13.29
N SER A 52 -4.68 -5.98 -12.92
CA SER A 52 -5.00 -6.49 -11.58
C SER A 52 -5.07 -8.01 -11.54
N GLY A 53 -4.99 -8.68 -12.70
CA GLY A 53 -4.85 -10.13 -12.80
C GLY A 53 -3.39 -10.60 -12.60
N LYS A 54 -2.41 -9.70 -12.70
CA LYS A 54 -0.98 -10.00 -12.54
C LYS A 54 -0.37 -9.26 -11.35
N LEU A 55 -0.81 -9.60 -10.15
CA LEU A 55 -0.24 -9.06 -8.92
C LEU A 55 0.99 -9.87 -8.50
N LYS A 56 2.05 -9.17 -8.06
CA LYS A 56 3.16 -9.83 -7.37
C LYS A 56 2.68 -10.24 -5.99
N GLN A 57 2.46 -11.54 -5.79
CA GLN A 57 2.30 -12.10 -4.44
C GLN A 57 3.60 -11.90 -3.68
N ILE A 58 3.48 -11.44 -2.44
CA ILE A 58 4.61 -11.46 -1.51
C ILE A 58 4.27 -12.49 -0.46
N THR A 59 5.05 -13.56 -0.46
CA THR A 59 4.92 -14.66 0.50
C THR A 59 5.05 -14.09 1.90
N THR A 60 3.96 -14.12 2.64
CA THR A 60 3.96 -13.94 4.08
C THR A 60 3.51 -15.28 4.64
N GLY A 61 4.42 -16.03 5.27
CA GLY A 61 4.16 -17.38 5.78
C GLY A 61 2.97 -17.44 6.75
N THR A 62 2.57 -16.29 7.30
CA THR A 62 1.27 -16.05 7.92
C THR A 62 1.01 -14.54 7.85
N LEU A 63 -0.11 -14.11 7.25
CA LEU A 63 -0.58 -12.74 7.46
C LEU A 63 -0.94 -12.60 8.94
N LYS A 64 -0.33 -11.65 9.65
CA LYS A 64 -0.80 -11.35 11.01
C LYS A 64 -2.22 -10.81 10.90
N THR A 65 -3.19 -11.52 11.46
CA THR A 65 -4.56 -11.06 11.58
C THR A 65 -4.56 -9.67 12.22
N GLY A 66 -5.05 -8.67 11.49
CA GLY A 66 -5.21 -7.31 12.00
C GLY A 66 -6.38 -7.21 12.98
N ARG A 67 -6.60 -6.01 13.55
CA ARG A 67 -7.76 -5.76 14.42
C ARG A 67 -9.03 -6.05 13.61
N PRO A 68 -9.91 -6.97 14.05
CA PRO A 68 -11.19 -7.17 13.41
C PRO A 68 -11.94 -5.84 13.40
N TRP A 69 -12.67 -5.58 12.32
CA TRP A 69 -13.56 -4.43 12.20
C TRP A 69 -14.78 -4.67 13.12
N ASN A 70 -14.54 -4.61 14.43
CA ASN A 70 -15.59 -4.49 15.44
C ASN A 70 -15.68 -3.02 15.86
#